data_AF-A0A6G9AZW0-F1
#
_entry.id   AF-A0A6G9AZW0-F1
#
_cell.length_a   1.000
_cell.length_b   1.000
_cell.length_c   1.000
_cell.angle_alpha   90.00
_cell.angle_beta   90.00
_cell.angle_gamma   90.00
#
_symmetry.space_group_name_H-M   'P 1'
#
loop_
_entity.id
_entity.type
_entity.pdbx_description
1 polymer ?
#
loop_
_entity_poly.entity_id
_entity_poly.type
_entity_poly.pdbx_seq_one_letter_code
_entity_poly.pdbx_strand_id
1 'polypeptide(L)'
;MSDLDMYKANLAISTGFLALYFFFGHKAWLLYISLSVGALTLLIPALARWISFGWFKLAEGLGYVNSRILLSIVFFIFLLPIALLYRLANRNPLSLRNGRQTGSLFVERNHTYAPKDMDNIW
;
A
#
# COMPACT_ATOMS: atom_id res chain seq x y z
N MET A 1 4.77 4.19 -22.41
CA MET A 1 6.08 4.11 -21.75
C MET A 1 7.05 4.94 -22.57
N SER A 2 7.66 5.97 -21.97
CA SER A 2 8.61 6.82 -22.70
C SER A 2 9.86 6.01 -23.04
N ASP A 3 10.50 6.29 -24.18
CA ASP A 3 11.74 5.60 -24.55
C ASP A 3 12.84 5.81 -23.49
N LEU A 4 12.83 6.95 -22.79
CA LEU A 4 13.72 7.20 -21.65
C LEU A 4 13.49 6.23 -20.49
N ASP A 5 12.22 5.90 -20.18
CA ASP A 5 11.89 4.97 -19.10
C ASP A 5 12.30 3.54 -19.46
N MET A 6 12.23 3.18 -20.75
CA MET A 6 12.75 1.93 -21.27
C MET A 6 14.26 1.83 -21.07
N TYR A 7 15.03 2.85 -21.45
CA TYR A 7 16.49 2.84 -21.27
C TYR A 7 16.89 2.82 -19.79
N LYS A 8 16.21 3.60 -18.94
CA LYS A 8 16.45 3.59 -17.49
C LYS A 8 16.19 2.21 -16.88
N ALA A 9 15.10 1.55 -17.25
CA ALA A 9 14.78 0.22 -16.75
C ALA A 9 15.81 -0.83 -17.18
N ASN A 10 16.18 -0.86 -18.46
CA ASN A 10 17.19 -1.80 -18.96
C ASN A 10 18.58 -1.53 -18.36
N LEU A 11 18.95 -0.25 -18.16
CA LEU A 11 20.18 0.12 -17.47
C LEU A 11 20.16 -0.35 -16.01
N ALA A 12 19.06 -0.10 -15.28
CA ALA A 12 18.90 -0.57 -13.91
C ALA A 12 19.00 -2.10 -13.80
N ILE A 13 18.44 -2.84 -14.77
CA ILE A 13 18.57 -4.30 -14.85
C ILE A 13 20.05 -4.71 -15.03
N SER A 14 20.74 -4.12 -16.01
CA SER A 14 22.16 -4.42 -16.28
C SER A 14 23.05 -4.08 -15.09
N THR A 15 22.84 -2.90 -14.47
CA THR A 15 23.54 -2.47 -13.26
C THR A 15 23.24 -3.37 -12.08
N GLY A 16 21.99 -3.81 -11.90
CA GLY A 16 21.60 -4.74 -10.85
C GLY A 16 22.33 -6.08 -10.96
N PHE A 17 22.38 -6.68 -12.15
CA PHE A 17 23.14 -7.91 -12.37
C PHE A 17 24.65 -7.73 -12.14
N LEU A 18 25.19 -6.56 -12.47
CA LEU A 18 26.60 -6.23 -12.21
C LEU A 18 26.88 -6.05 -10.72
N ALA A 19 25.99 -5.41 -9.96
CA ALA A 19 26.09 -5.33 -8.50
C ALA A 19 26.01 -6.71 -7.85
N LEU A 20 25.12 -7.58 -8.33
CA LEU A 20 25.02 -8.97 -7.88
C LEU A 20 26.31 -9.76 -8.17
N TYR A 21 26.99 -9.51 -9.29
CA TYR A 21 28.29 -10.13 -9.58
C TYR A 21 29.35 -9.80 -8.50
N PHE A 22 29.39 -8.55 -8.02
CA PHE A 22 30.29 -8.15 -6.94
C PHE A 22 29.91 -8.77 -5.60
N PHE A 23 28.60 -8.88 -5.30
CA PHE A 23 28.12 -9.44 -4.03
C PHE A 23 28.22 -10.98 -3.94
N PHE A 24 28.01 -11.72 -5.04
CA PHE A 24 27.94 -13.19 -5.04
C PHE A 24 29.26 -13.91 -5.37
N GLY A 25 30.41 -13.23 -5.22
CA GLY A 25 31.72 -13.86 -5.35
C GLY A 25 32.14 -14.12 -6.80
N HIS A 26 31.92 -13.17 -7.70
CA HIS A 26 32.48 -13.16 -9.05
C HIS A 26 32.11 -14.35 -9.94
N LYS A 27 30.85 -14.79 -9.89
CA LYS A 27 30.38 -15.83 -10.81
C LYS A 27 30.35 -15.28 -12.24
N ALA A 28 31.25 -15.75 -13.09
CA ALA A 28 31.45 -15.27 -14.45
C ALA A 28 30.17 -15.22 -15.30
N TRP A 29 29.21 -16.12 -15.08
CA TRP A 29 27.92 -16.10 -15.77
C TRP A 29 27.16 -14.76 -15.55
N LEU A 30 27.10 -14.22 -14.33
CA LEU A 30 26.39 -12.96 -14.10
C LEU A 30 26.95 -11.79 -14.91
N LEU A 31 28.27 -11.77 -15.13
CA LEU A 31 28.93 -10.76 -15.95
C LEU A 31 28.51 -10.88 -17.42
N TYR A 32 28.53 -12.10 -17.97
CA TYR A 32 28.09 -12.33 -19.35
C TYR A 32 26.61 -11.96 -19.55
N ILE A 33 25.74 -12.22 -18.57
CA ILE A 33 24.32 -11.80 -18.61
C ILE A 33 24.21 -10.28 -18.62
N SER A 34 24.85 -9.59 -17.68
CA SER A 34 24.79 -8.12 -17.57
C SER A 34 25.30 -7.45 -18.86
N LEU A 35 26.41 -7.94 -19.40
CA LEU A 35 27.01 -7.44 -20.64
C LEU A 35 26.12 -7.72 -21.85
N SER A 36 25.58 -8.94 -21.95
CA SER A 36 24.70 -9.31 -23.07
C SER A 36 23.40 -8.51 -23.06
N VAL A 37 22.76 -8.35 -21.90
CA VAL A 37 21.52 -7.57 -21.76
C VAL A 37 21.77 -6.09 -22.08
N GLY A 38 22.89 -5.53 -21.61
CA GLY A 38 23.28 -4.15 -21.96
C GLY A 38 23.54 -3.97 -23.45
N ALA A 39 24.30 -4.89 -24.07
CA ALA A 39 24.59 -4.85 -25.50
C ALA A 39 23.34 -5.05 -26.37
N LEU A 40 22.49 -6.04 -26.03
CA LEU A 40 21.21 -6.30 -26.70
C LEU A 40 20.27 -5.10 -26.63
N THR A 41 20.28 -4.36 -25.51
CA THR A 41 19.48 -3.14 -25.34
C THR A 41 19.91 -2.04 -26.32
N LEU A 42 21.21 -1.91 -26.57
CA LEU A 42 21.75 -0.91 -27.49
C LEU A 42 21.56 -1.31 -28.96
N LEU A 43 21.70 -2.59 -29.27
CA LEU A 43 21.63 -3.10 -30.65
C LEU A 43 20.19 -3.28 -31.15
N ILE A 44 19.26 -3.69 -30.27
CA ILE A 44 17.90 -4.08 -30.67
C ILE A 44 16.87 -3.42 -29.73
N PRO A 45 16.36 -2.21 -30.07
CA PRO A 45 15.40 -1.48 -29.24
C PRO A 45 14.05 -2.21 -29.08
N ALA A 46 13.67 -3.05 -30.05
CA ALA A 46 12.45 -3.86 -29.95
C ALA A 46 12.52 -4.86 -28.77
N LEU A 47 13.66 -5.55 -28.59
CA LEU A 47 13.85 -6.48 -27.47
C LEU A 47 13.92 -5.74 -26.13
N ALA A 48 14.59 -4.60 -26.09
CA ALA A 48 14.63 -3.73 -24.91
C ALA A 48 13.22 -3.32 -24.43
N ARG A 49 12.30 -3.10 -25.38
CA ARG A 49 10.90 -2.77 -25.08
C ARG A 49 10.16 -3.94 -24.46
N TRP A 50 10.35 -5.16 -24.98
CA TRP A 50 9.73 -6.37 -24.41
C TRP A 50 10.25 -6.69 -23.00
N ILE A 51 11.57 -6.61 -22.79
CA ILE A 51 12.20 -6.87 -21.48
C ILE A 51 11.69 -5.87 -20.44
N SER A 52 11.75 -4.58 -20.78
CA SER A 52 11.31 -3.53 -19.86
C SER A 52 9.80 -3.59 -19.60
N PHE A 53 8.98 -3.93 -20.59
CA PHE A 53 7.55 -4.17 -20.38
C PHE A 53 7.29 -5.29 -19.37
N GLY A 54 7.98 -6.42 -19.49
CA GLY A 54 7.90 -7.51 -18.51
C GLY A 54 8.35 -7.07 -17.12
N TRP A 55 9.43 -6.28 -17.03
CA TRP A 55 9.91 -5.71 -15.77
C TRP A 55 8.88 -4.79 -15.11
N PHE A 56 8.26 -3.88 -15.87
CA PHE A 56 7.23 -2.99 -15.34
C PHE A 56 5.95 -3.74 -14.93
N LYS A 57 5.55 -4.78 -15.67
CA LYS A 57 4.46 -5.68 -15.27
C LYS A 57 4.72 -6.35 -13.92
N LEU A 58 5.95 -6.81 -13.68
CA LEU A 58 6.35 -7.37 -12.39
C LEU A 58 6.34 -6.30 -11.29
N ALA A 59 6.87 -5.11 -11.56
CA ALA A 59 6.86 -3.99 -10.62
C ALA A 59 5.43 -3.56 -10.23
N GLU A 60 4.49 -3.55 -11.18
CA GLU A 60 3.08 -3.26 -10.94
C GLU A 60 2.44 -4.32 -10.04
N GLY A 61 2.69 -5.60 -10.31
CA GLY A 61 2.22 -6.71 -9.47
C GLY A 61 2.78 -6.63 -8.04
N LEU A 62 4.08 -6.35 -7.90
CA LEU A 62 4.70 -6.13 -6.60
C LEU A 62 4.14 -4.89 -5.89
N GLY A 63 3.88 -3.80 -6.62
CA GLY A 63 3.27 -2.59 -6.08
C GLY A 63 1.87 -2.83 -5.51
N TYR A 64 1.05 -3.63 -6.21
CA TYR A 64 -0.27 -4.03 -5.74
C TYR A 64 -0.22 -4.81 -4.43
N VAL A 65 0.71 -5.77 -4.33
CA VAL A 65 0.92 -6.55 -3.11
C VAL A 65 1.46 -5.65 -1.99
N ASN A 66 2.46 -4.82 -2.29
CA ASN A 66 3.10 -3.93 -1.32
C ASN A 66 2.11 -2.93 -0.71
N SER A 67 1.21 -2.36 -1.51
CA SER A 67 0.17 -1.45 -1.00
C SER A 67 -0.71 -2.12 0.08
N ARG A 68 -1.11 -3.37 -0.16
CA ARG A 68 -1.92 -4.15 0.80
C ARG A 68 -1.13 -4.51 2.05
N ILE A 69 0.13 -4.92 1.88
CA ILE A 69 1.02 -5.25 3.00
C ILE A 69 1.22 -4.01 3.87
N LEU A 70 1.56 -2.86 3.28
CA LEU A 70 1.80 -1.63 4.02
C LEU A 70 0.55 -1.18 4.77
N LEU A 71 -0.63 -1.20 4.12
CA LEU A 71 -1.89 -0.89 4.78
C LEU A 71 -2.20 -1.86 5.94
N SER A 72 -1.96 -3.16 5.73
CA SER A 72 -2.17 -4.18 6.78
C SER A 72 -1.23 -3.95 7.97
N ILE A 73 0.04 -3.67 7.71
CA ILE A 73 1.04 -3.36 8.75
C ILE A 73 0.59 -2.13 9.54
N VAL A 74 0.20 -1.05 8.85
CA VAL A 74 -0.28 0.16 9.52
C VAL A 74 -1.53 -0.13 10.36
N PHE A 75 -2.45 -0.93 9.85
CA PHE A 75 -3.65 -1.32 10.59
C PHE A 75 -3.30 -2.11 11.85
N PHE A 76 -2.44 -3.14 11.76
CA PHE A 76 -2.11 -3.98 12.92
C PHE A 76 -1.20 -3.29 13.94
N ILE A 77 -0.29 -2.42 13.50
CA ILE A 77 0.68 -1.74 14.39
C ILE A 77 0.09 -0.48 15.03
N PHE A 78 -0.77 0.26 14.33
CA PHE A 78 -1.31 1.52 14.84
C PHE A 78 -2.79 1.42 15.16
N LEU A 79 -3.63 1.13 14.17
CA LEU A 79 -5.09 1.20 14.36
C LEU A 79 -5.62 0.17 15.35
N LEU A 80 -5.15 -1.07 15.27
CA LEU A 80 -5.56 -2.16 16.14
C LEU A 80 -5.25 -1.90 17.62
N PRO A 81 -4.01 -1.55 18.03
CA PRO A 81 -3.75 -1.24 19.44
C PRO A 81 -4.50 -0.01 19.91
N ILE A 82 -4.64 1.04 19.09
CA ILE A 82 -5.44 2.22 19.44
C ILE A 82 -6.91 1.81 19.68
N ALA A 83 -7.49 0.99 18.81
CA ALA A 83 -8.85 0.49 18.96
C ALA A 83 -9.01 -0.39 20.21
N LEU A 84 -8.03 -1.23 20.53
CA LEU A 84 -8.02 -2.03 21.76
C LEU A 84 -7.93 -1.17 23.02
N LEU A 85 -7.06 -0.16 23.03
CA LEU A 85 -6.97 0.81 24.12
C LEU A 85 -8.28 1.58 24.29
N TYR A 86 -8.90 2.02 23.19
CA TYR A 86 -10.20 2.68 23.22
C TYR A 86 -11.31 1.75 23.76
N ARG A 87 -11.29 0.47 23.37
CA ARG A 87 -12.21 -0.55 23.88
C ARG A 87 -12.01 -0.82 25.37
N LEU A 88 -10.76 -0.85 25.84
CA LEU A 88 -10.44 -1.03 27.26
C LEU A 88 -10.81 0.20 28.10
N ALA A 89 -10.62 1.40 27.54
CA ALA A 89 -11.05 2.66 28.16
C ALA A 89 -12.58 2.80 28.27
N ASN A 90 -13.35 1.78 27.84
CA ASN A 90 -14.78 1.61 28.02
C ASN A 90 -15.62 2.85 27.64
N ARG A 91 -15.12 3.66 26.69
CA ARG A 91 -15.91 4.71 26.08
C ARG A 91 -16.92 4.01 25.18
N ASN A 92 -18.17 4.04 25.59
CA ASN A 92 -19.30 3.49 24.84
C ASN A 92 -20.10 4.65 24.23
N PRO A 93 -19.51 5.41 23.26
CA PRO A 93 -20.12 6.63 22.74
C PRO A 93 -21.47 6.38 22.05
N LEU A 94 -21.68 5.16 21.55
CA LEU A 94 -22.92 4.77 20.86
C LEU A 94 -23.90 3.99 21.73
N SER A 95 -23.68 3.89 23.05
CA SER A 95 -24.55 3.16 24.01
C SER A 95 -24.99 1.74 23.58
N LEU A 96 -24.26 1.11 22.64
CA LEU A 96 -24.65 -0.13 21.95
C LEU A 96 -24.76 -1.34 22.89
N ARG A 97 -24.04 -1.27 24.01
CA ARG A 97 -24.02 -2.31 25.05
C ARG A 97 -25.24 -2.22 25.98
N ASN A 98 -25.85 -1.03 26.11
CA ASN A 98 -26.98 -0.80 27.01
C ASN A 98 -28.31 -1.18 26.37
N GLY A 99 -28.43 -1.14 25.04
CA GLY A 99 -29.65 -1.53 24.31
C GLY A 99 -30.09 -3.00 24.47
N ARG A 100 -29.24 -3.87 25.05
CA ARG A 100 -29.65 -5.24 25.46
C ARG A 100 -30.25 -5.29 26.87
N GLN A 101 -30.00 -4.29 27.69
CA GLN A 101 -30.50 -4.19 29.08
C GLN A 101 -31.68 -3.23 29.19
N THR A 102 -31.79 -2.23 28.30
CA THR A 102 -32.93 -1.33 28.20
C THR A 102 -33.82 -1.74 27.02
N GLY A 103 -35.14 -1.85 27.24
CA GLY A 103 -36.11 -2.24 26.20
C GLY A 103 -36.27 -1.23 25.05
N SER A 104 -35.47 -0.16 25.03
CA SER A 104 -35.52 0.91 24.04
C SER A 104 -34.14 1.55 23.88
N LEU A 105 -33.84 1.97 22.64
CA LEU A 105 -32.69 2.81 22.29
C LEU A 105 -33.02 4.31 22.38
N PHE A 106 -34.30 4.66 22.58
CA PHE A 106 -34.71 6.03 22.78
C PHE A 106 -34.22 6.54 24.14
N VAL A 107 -33.63 7.72 24.13
CA VAL A 107 -33.22 8.44 25.35
C VAL A 107 -34.38 9.35 25.75
N GLU A 108 -34.97 9.13 26.92
CA GLU A 108 -35.96 10.06 27.47
C GLU A 108 -35.30 11.41 27.72
N ARG A 109 -35.70 12.42 26.95
CA ARG A 109 -35.30 13.80 27.18
C ARG A 109 -36.37 14.49 28.02
N ASN A 110 -36.22 14.40 29.34
CA ASN A 110 -36.95 15.24 30.30
C ASN A 110 -36.42 16.68 30.25
N HIS A 111 -36.60 17.35 29.10
CA HIS A 111 -36.26 18.76 28.95
C HIS A 111 -37.54 19.59 28.94
N THR A 112 -37.51 20.72 29.64
CA THR A 112 -38.59 21.70 29.62
C THR A 112 -38.45 22.54 28.36
N TYR A 113 -39.43 22.46 27.47
CA TYR A 113 -39.41 23.18 26.19
C TYR A 113 -39.28 24.69 26.41
N ALA A 114 -38.28 25.30 25.79
CA ALA A 114 -38.10 26.75 25.76
C ALA A 114 -38.55 27.31 24.40
N PRO A 115 -38.90 28.60 24.30
CA PRO A 115 -39.28 29.23 23.03
C PRO A 115 -38.21 29.07 21.94
N LYS A 116 -36.95 28.96 22.34
CA LYS A 116 -35.79 28.78 21.45
C LYS A 116 -35.75 27.40 20.76
N ASP A 117 -36.44 26.41 21.32
CA ASP A 117 -36.54 25.06 20.74
C ASP A 117 -37.56 25.00 19.60
N MET A 118 -38.36 26.04 19.43
CA MET A 118 -39.40 26.15 18.39
C MET A 118 -38.95 26.91 17.14
N ASP A 119 -37.71 27.43 17.11
CA ASP A 119 -37.19 28.23 15.99
C ASP A 119 -36.94 27.39 14.71
N ASN A 120 -36.74 26.06 14.84
CA ASN A 120 -36.60 25.15 13.70
C ASN A 120 -37.28 23.81 14.01
N ILE A 121 -38.52 23.69 13.53
CA ILE A 121 -39.40 22.54 13.78
C ILE A 121 -39.22 21.43 12.71
N TRP A 122 -38.46 21.71 11.64
CA TRP A 122 -38.22 20.81 10.51
C TRP A 122 -36.74 20.48 10.31
#